data_AF-A0A8T5L828-F1
#
_entry.id   AF-A0A8T5L828-F1
#
_cell.length_a   1.000
_cell.length_b   1.000
_cell.length_c   1.000
_cell.angle_alpha   90.00
_cell.angle_beta   90.00
_cell.angle_gamma   90.00
#
_symmetry.space_group_name_H-M   'P 1'
#
loop_
_entity.id
_entity.type
_entity.pdbx_description
1 polymer ?
#
loop_
_entity_poly.entity_id
_entity_poly.type
_entity_poly.pdbx_seq_one_letter_code
_entity_poly.pdbx_strand_id
1 'polypeptide(L)'
;MKINKFLGLGLLVMLSLLVVPLASAGLTSTLNVPVTRGNYTSSITWNVTTLMENTKNVTCYYNVTGGPISESNILGVLVANTSANQTTFTGTVDISGYTDAATYNVTCWTRNDSGNVNNISTGDTITITFDSTDPVPTLFVDLSGASQSYGRGLDYSCTTADGIDSSPTETFAVTHPTGDSPASTSLTLQSTTLAFLDTDYQGDYVFTCTSTDYTGNVGTSSATVTVDSLGRINKISSTTKGFDIGNKWIWLVLIGLGIYLIAKKK
;
A
#
# COMPACT_ATOMS: atom_id res chain seq x y z
N MET A 1 52.08 19.88 -63.87
CA MET A 1 52.28 19.42 -62.48
C MET A 1 51.28 18.29 -62.21
N LYS A 2 51.75 17.02 -62.20
CA LYS A 2 50.88 15.84 -61.98
C LYS A 2 50.61 15.74 -60.47
N ILE A 3 49.42 16.14 -60.04
CA ILE A 3 48.98 15.97 -58.65
C ILE A 3 48.86 14.47 -58.38
N ASN A 4 49.66 13.97 -57.45
CA ASN A 4 49.67 12.56 -57.06
C ASN A 4 48.33 12.22 -56.40
N LYS A 5 47.48 11.48 -57.12
CA LYS A 5 46.13 11.07 -56.66
C LYS A 5 46.15 10.29 -55.33
N PHE A 6 47.29 9.71 -54.96
CA PHE A 6 47.49 9.03 -53.69
C PHE A 6 47.62 9.98 -52.49
N LEU A 7 48.06 11.22 -52.68
CA LEU A 7 48.19 12.18 -51.57
C LEU A 7 46.81 12.69 -51.08
N GLY A 8 45.87 12.87 -52.01
CA GLY A 8 44.51 13.31 -51.69
C GLY A 8 43.69 12.25 -50.94
N LEU A 9 43.87 10.97 -51.28
CA LEU A 9 43.17 9.87 -50.61
C LEU A 9 43.70 9.67 -49.18
N GLY A 10 45.01 9.80 -48.97
CA GLY A 10 45.62 9.72 -47.64
C GLY A 10 45.15 10.83 -46.70
N LEU A 11 45.02 12.07 -47.20
CA LEU A 11 44.51 13.19 -46.41
C LEU A 11 43.01 13.02 -46.08
N LEU A 12 42.21 12.50 -47.01
CA LEU A 12 40.78 12.29 -46.80
C LEU A 12 40.51 11.17 -45.78
N VAL A 13 41.31 10.11 -45.79
CA VAL A 13 41.25 9.02 -44.81
C VAL A 13 41.70 9.50 -43.43
N MET A 14 42.78 10.29 -43.33
CA MET A 14 43.21 10.92 -42.06
C MET A 14 42.15 11.87 -41.50
N LEU A 15 41.50 12.68 -42.36
CA LEU A 15 40.44 13.59 -41.93
C LEU A 15 39.17 12.83 -41.50
N SER A 16 38.86 11.69 -42.13
CA SER A 16 37.76 10.81 -41.71
C SER A 16 38.02 10.08 -40.39
N LEU A 17 39.29 9.80 -40.06
CA LEU A 17 39.72 9.23 -38.77
C LEU A 17 39.77 10.27 -37.64
N LEU A 18 39.83 11.57 -37.96
CA LEU A 18 39.70 12.66 -36.97
C LEU A 18 38.24 13.00 -36.64
N VAL A 19 37.28 12.52 -37.44
CA VAL A 19 35.83 12.58 -37.16
C VAL A 19 35.35 11.21 -36.66
N VAL A 20 36.17 10.52 -35.86
CA VAL A 20 35.59 9.58 -34.90
C VAL A 20 34.73 10.45 -33.99
N PRO A 21 33.39 10.28 -33.94
CA PRO A 21 32.65 10.90 -32.87
C PRO A 21 33.32 10.40 -31.60
N LEU A 22 33.90 11.32 -30.82
CA LEU A 22 34.06 11.06 -29.41
C LEU A 22 32.64 10.78 -28.93
N ALA A 23 32.25 9.51 -28.97
CA ALA A 23 31.23 8.98 -28.10
C ALA A 23 31.83 9.27 -26.73
N SER A 24 31.49 10.43 -26.18
CA SER A 24 31.66 10.69 -24.77
C SER A 24 31.08 9.44 -24.12
N ALA A 25 31.94 8.65 -23.48
CA ALA A 25 31.50 7.56 -22.64
C ALA A 25 30.55 8.23 -21.65
N GLY A 26 29.24 8.10 -21.91
CA GLY A 26 28.23 8.78 -21.14
C GLY A 26 28.46 8.31 -19.72
N LEU A 27 28.72 9.24 -18.80
CA LEU A 27 28.83 8.92 -17.39
C LEU A 27 27.48 8.34 -16.99
N THR A 28 27.39 7.02 -16.94
CA THR A 28 26.14 6.34 -16.64
C THR A 28 25.86 6.52 -15.17
N SER A 29 24.64 6.93 -14.87
CA SER A 29 24.15 7.01 -13.51
C SER A 29 22.93 6.10 -13.44
N THR A 30 22.81 5.38 -12.34
CA THR A 30 21.79 4.35 -12.16
C THR A 30 20.90 4.72 -10.99
N LEU A 31 19.59 4.68 -11.22
CA LEU A 31 18.59 4.81 -10.19
C LEU A 31 18.18 3.41 -9.74
N ASN A 32 18.39 3.15 -8.46
CA ASN A 32 17.94 1.97 -7.76
C ASN A 32 16.90 2.40 -6.71
N VAL A 33 15.63 2.39 -7.09
CA VAL A 33 14.54 2.40 -6.11
C VAL A 33 14.41 0.97 -5.58
N PRO A 34 14.26 0.72 -4.26
CA PRO A 34 14.07 -0.60 -3.71
C PRO A 34 13.04 -1.38 -4.52
N VAL A 35 13.49 -2.57 -4.93
CA VAL A 35 12.81 -3.82 -5.25
C VAL A 35 11.51 -3.78 -6.08
N THR A 36 11.63 -4.38 -7.27
CA THR A 36 10.71 -5.35 -7.90
C THR A 36 9.28 -5.36 -7.35
N ARG A 37 8.31 -4.78 -8.09
CA ARG A 37 6.85 -4.93 -7.84
C ARG A 37 6.54 -5.09 -6.33
N GLY A 38 6.92 -4.09 -5.55
CA GLY A 38 6.58 -4.00 -4.14
C GLY A 38 5.52 -2.93 -4.00
N ASN A 39 4.58 -3.15 -3.08
CA ASN A 39 3.72 -2.07 -2.66
C ASN A 39 4.13 -1.66 -1.24
N TYR A 40 3.85 -0.41 -0.94
CA TYR A 40 4.51 0.34 0.12
C TYR A 40 3.47 1.19 0.84
N THR A 41 3.62 1.32 2.16
CA THR A 41 2.62 1.90 3.08
C THR A 41 3.05 3.17 3.78
N SER A 42 4.35 3.41 3.87
CA SER A 42 4.91 4.47 4.72
C SER A 42 5.93 5.29 3.97
N SER A 43 7.16 4.80 3.88
CA SER A 43 8.22 5.49 3.16
C SER A 43 8.97 4.55 2.25
N ILE A 44 9.23 5.01 1.03
CA ILE A 44 10.20 4.36 0.16
C ILE A 44 11.54 5.06 0.33
N THR A 45 12.60 4.26 0.41
CA THR A 45 13.96 4.76 0.19
C THR A 45 14.22 4.77 -1.31
N TRP A 46 15.12 5.57 -1.83
CA TRP A 46 15.64 5.45 -3.19
C TRP A 46 17.14 5.70 -3.16
N ASN A 47 17.86 5.07 -4.10
CA ASN A 47 19.30 5.20 -4.21
C ASN A 47 19.69 5.59 -5.64
N VAL A 48 20.46 6.65 -5.80
CA VAL A 48 21.04 7.04 -7.08
C VAL A 48 22.54 6.89 -6.99
N THR A 49 23.10 6.05 -7.86
CA THR A 49 24.55 5.94 -8.04
C THR A 49 24.93 6.72 -9.30
N THR A 50 25.86 7.67 -9.20
CA THR A 50 26.29 8.50 -10.32
C THR A 50 27.80 8.48 -10.48
N LEU A 51 28.24 8.40 -11.74
CA LEU A 51 29.64 8.59 -12.13
C LEU A 51 29.95 10.04 -12.53
N MET A 52 29.00 10.95 -12.35
CA MET A 52 29.20 12.36 -12.66
C MET A 52 30.16 13.01 -11.66
N GLU A 53 31.27 13.54 -12.17
CA GLU A 53 32.25 14.27 -11.36
C GLU A 53 31.63 15.51 -10.71
N ASN A 54 32.06 15.78 -9.47
CA ASN A 54 31.64 16.94 -8.68
C ASN A 54 30.11 17.06 -8.57
N THR A 55 29.41 15.93 -8.41
CA THR A 55 27.96 15.94 -8.17
C THR A 55 27.66 16.73 -6.91
N LYS A 56 26.87 17.79 -7.04
CA LYS A 56 26.48 18.69 -5.96
C LYS A 56 25.24 18.19 -5.23
N ASN A 57 24.26 17.68 -5.96
CA ASN A 57 23.03 17.15 -5.39
C ASN A 57 22.31 16.21 -6.35
N VAL A 58 21.35 15.49 -5.79
CA VAL A 58 20.38 14.66 -6.50
C VAL A 58 18.98 15.06 -6.08
N THR A 59 18.09 15.20 -7.06
CA THR A 59 16.66 15.43 -6.83
C THR A 59 15.87 14.43 -7.65
N CYS A 60 14.98 13.68 -7.01
CA CYS A 60 14.08 12.76 -7.66
C CYS A 60 12.71 13.40 -7.85
N TYR A 61 12.05 13.05 -8.93
CA TYR A 61 10.73 13.52 -9.34
C TYR A 61 9.85 12.33 -9.67
N TYR A 62 8.53 12.51 -9.56
CA TYR A 62 7.56 11.50 -9.95
C TYR A 62 6.47 12.05 -10.86
N ASN A 63 5.86 11.17 -11.63
CA ASN A 63 4.60 11.43 -12.32
C ASN A 63 3.71 10.19 -12.27
N VAL A 64 2.40 10.39 -12.25
CA VAL A 64 1.45 9.31 -12.55
C VAL A 64 1.64 8.93 -14.02
N THR A 65 1.69 7.64 -14.34
CA THR A 65 1.99 7.14 -15.69
C THR A 65 1.16 7.86 -16.76
N GLY A 66 1.86 8.50 -17.71
CA GLY A 66 1.26 9.28 -18.80
C GLY A 66 1.21 10.80 -18.58
N GLY A 67 1.49 11.30 -17.36
CA GLY A 67 1.59 12.73 -17.08
C GLY A 67 2.97 13.33 -17.41
N PRO A 68 3.11 14.65 -17.61
CA PRO A 68 4.42 15.29 -17.76
C PRO A 68 5.23 15.21 -16.45
N ILE A 69 6.55 15.08 -16.55
CA ILE A 69 7.45 15.31 -15.40
C ILE A 69 7.47 16.82 -15.15
N SER A 70 7.04 17.23 -13.95
CA SER A 70 7.08 18.62 -13.51
C SER A 70 8.12 18.79 -12.41
N GLU A 71 8.87 19.88 -12.42
CA GLU A 71 9.78 20.25 -11.31
C GLU A 71 9.03 20.45 -9.99
N SER A 72 7.71 20.60 -10.03
CA SER A 72 6.86 20.68 -8.84
C SER A 72 6.59 19.31 -8.19
N ASN A 73 6.81 18.20 -8.89
CA ASN A 73 6.50 16.85 -8.40
C ASN A 73 7.77 16.18 -7.85
N ILE A 74 8.35 16.79 -6.81
CA ILE A 74 9.56 16.27 -6.18
C ILE A 74 9.21 15.03 -5.34
N LEU A 75 9.94 13.94 -5.56
CA LEU A 75 9.88 12.72 -4.77
C LEU A 75 10.79 12.88 -3.54
N GLY A 76 10.24 13.42 -2.46
CA GLY A 76 10.96 13.65 -1.20
C GLY A 76 11.77 14.94 -1.19
N VAL A 77 12.98 14.89 -0.65
CA VAL A 77 13.85 16.07 -0.46
C VAL A 77 15.08 15.98 -1.36
N LEU A 78 15.61 17.15 -1.75
CA LEU A 78 16.91 17.26 -2.39
C LEU A 78 18.00 16.68 -1.49
N VAL A 79 18.78 15.74 -2.03
CA VAL A 79 19.90 15.10 -1.32
C VAL A 79 21.19 15.78 -1.77
N ALA A 80 21.80 16.55 -0.87
CA ALA A 80 23.04 17.26 -1.12
C ALA A 80 24.25 16.33 -0.99
N ASN A 81 25.31 16.63 -1.73
CA ASN A 81 26.59 15.97 -1.55
C ASN A 81 27.20 16.38 -0.20
N THR A 82 27.66 15.38 0.54
CA THR A 82 28.28 15.50 1.87
C THR A 82 29.78 15.17 1.87
N SER A 83 30.34 14.66 0.76
CA SER A 83 31.77 14.31 0.67
C SER A 83 32.35 14.43 -0.75
N ALA A 84 33.64 14.73 -0.86
CA ALA A 84 34.31 14.99 -2.13
C ALA A 84 34.18 13.86 -3.17
N ASN A 85 34.01 12.61 -2.72
CA ASN A 85 33.94 11.43 -3.58
C ASN A 85 32.59 10.70 -3.47
N GLN A 86 31.53 11.37 -3.02
CA GLN A 86 30.21 10.74 -2.92
C GLN A 86 29.68 10.37 -4.31
N THR A 87 29.49 9.07 -4.54
CA THR A 87 28.90 8.55 -5.78
C THR A 87 27.48 8.03 -5.58
N THR A 88 27.08 7.75 -4.33
CA THR A 88 25.75 7.24 -3.99
C THR A 88 24.98 8.26 -3.17
N PHE A 89 23.74 8.53 -3.59
CA PHE A 89 22.80 9.44 -2.96
C PHE A 89 21.56 8.68 -2.56
N THR A 90 21.20 8.75 -1.28
CA THR A 90 20.04 8.05 -0.72
C THR A 90 19.05 9.08 -0.21
N GLY A 91 17.79 8.94 -0.61
CA GLY A 91 16.70 9.73 -0.09
C GLY A 91 15.52 8.86 0.36
N THR A 92 14.66 9.44 1.18
CA THR A 92 13.41 8.83 1.62
C THR A 92 12.25 9.76 1.29
N VAL A 93 11.09 9.18 1.01
CA VAL A 93 9.86 9.92 0.76
C VAL A 93 8.70 9.21 1.45
N ASP A 94 7.87 9.99 2.13
CA ASP A 94 6.58 9.55 2.66
C ASP A 94 5.56 9.47 1.52
N ILE A 95 4.92 8.31 1.41
CA ILE A 95 3.99 7.99 0.33
C ILE A 95 2.53 7.90 0.80
N SER A 96 2.23 8.24 2.05
CA SER A 96 0.88 8.20 2.63
C SER A 96 -0.17 9.07 1.92
N GLY A 97 0.26 10.02 1.07
CA GLY A 97 -0.62 10.87 0.26
C GLY A 97 -0.79 10.44 -1.20
N TYR A 98 -0.19 9.32 -1.60
CA TYR A 98 -0.22 8.85 -2.98
C TYR A 98 -1.49 8.03 -3.23
N THR A 99 -2.07 8.16 -4.42
CA THR A 99 -3.23 7.36 -4.79
C THR A 99 -2.85 5.89 -4.97
N ASP A 100 -3.60 5.04 -4.29
CA ASP A 100 -3.55 3.58 -4.37
C ASP A 100 -3.72 3.05 -5.80
N ALA A 101 -3.00 1.98 -6.12
CA ALA A 101 -3.01 1.26 -7.40
C ALA A 101 -2.57 2.10 -8.62
N ALA A 102 -2.36 3.40 -8.44
CA ALA A 102 -1.80 4.25 -9.47
C ALA A 102 -0.34 3.85 -9.72
N THR A 103 0.06 3.90 -10.98
CA THR A 103 1.44 3.65 -11.38
C THR A 103 2.19 4.96 -11.44
N TYR A 104 3.35 4.99 -10.80
CA TYR A 104 4.21 6.17 -10.77
C TYR A 104 5.54 5.87 -11.48
N ASN A 105 5.98 6.77 -12.36
CA ASN A 105 7.34 6.73 -12.88
C ASN A 105 8.21 7.70 -12.09
N VAL A 106 9.45 7.29 -11.83
CA VAL A 106 10.43 8.09 -11.09
C VAL A 106 11.56 8.49 -12.02
N THR A 107 11.96 9.75 -11.95
CA THR A 107 13.13 10.27 -12.67
C THR A 107 13.97 11.09 -11.70
N CYS A 108 15.26 10.84 -11.63
CA CYS A 108 16.17 11.59 -10.78
C CYS A 108 17.15 12.39 -11.61
N TRP A 109 17.42 13.61 -11.18
CA TRP A 109 18.40 14.49 -11.79
C TRP A 109 19.58 14.62 -10.85
N THR A 110 20.78 14.33 -11.34
CA THR A 110 22.02 14.73 -10.67
C THR A 110 22.45 16.07 -11.24
N ARG A 111 22.92 16.99 -10.39
CA ARG A 111 23.52 18.26 -10.82
C ARG A 111 24.95 18.37 -10.30
N ASN A 112 25.89 18.83 -11.11
CA ASN A 112 27.26 19.12 -10.67
C ASN A 112 27.49 20.61 -10.40
N ASP A 113 28.65 20.94 -9.84
CA ASP A 113 29.03 22.33 -9.52
C ASP A 113 29.14 23.24 -10.74
N SER A 114 29.39 22.67 -11.92
CA SER A 114 29.43 23.39 -13.20
C SER A 114 28.04 23.68 -13.78
N GLY A 115 26.96 23.20 -13.13
CA GLY A 115 25.58 23.35 -13.60
C GLY A 115 25.15 22.31 -14.63
N ASN A 116 25.97 21.29 -14.92
CA ASN A 116 25.58 20.17 -15.76
C ASN A 116 24.51 19.35 -15.04
N VAL A 117 23.52 18.90 -15.80
CA VAL A 117 22.44 18.04 -15.32
C VAL A 117 22.51 16.71 -16.05
N ASN A 118 22.48 15.60 -15.30
CA ASN A 118 22.29 14.27 -15.87
C ASN A 118 20.92 13.75 -15.45
N ASN A 119 20.08 13.44 -16.44
CA ASN A 119 18.73 12.94 -16.22
C ASN A 119 18.77 11.42 -16.19
N ILE A 120 18.40 10.86 -15.05
CA ILE A 120 18.38 9.43 -14.78
C ILE A 120 16.92 9.05 -14.63
N SER A 121 16.29 8.74 -15.75
CA SER A 121 15.02 8.03 -15.68
C SER A 121 15.32 6.57 -15.37
N THR A 122 14.38 5.92 -14.68
CA THR A 122 14.25 4.47 -14.83
C THR A 122 14.16 4.23 -16.34
N GLY A 123 15.07 3.44 -16.93
CA GLY A 123 14.79 2.87 -18.25
C GLY A 123 13.40 2.23 -18.21
N ASP A 124 12.69 2.22 -19.33
CA ASP A 124 11.34 1.65 -19.47
C ASP A 124 11.12 0.50 -18.46
N THR A 125 10.12 0.61 -17.58
CA THR A 125 9.67 -0.41 -16.59
C THR A 125 10.33 -0.50 -15.20
N ILE A 126 10.46 0.60 -14.45
CA ILE A 126 10.27 0.52 -12.98
C ILE A 126 8.98 1.28 -12.64
N THR A 127 7.89 0.53 -12.64
CA THR A 127 6.57 0.98 -12.20
C THR A 127 6.43 0.72 -10.72
N ILE A 128 6.21 1.76 -9.93
CA ILE A 128 5.87 1.63 -8.50
C ILE A 128 4.36 1.76 -8.38
N THR A 129 3.73 0.79 -7.72
CA THR A 129 2.36 0.88 -7.24
C THR A 129 2.42 1.11 -5.74
N PHE A 130 1.61 2.05 -5.26
CA PHE A 130 1.48 2.32 -3.83
C PHE A 130 0.18 1.71 -3.31
N ASP A 131 0.24 1.32 -2.06
CA ASP A 131 -0.88 0.77 -1.31
C ASP A 131 -0.84 1.38 0.08
N SER A 132 -1.50 2.52 0.20
CA SER A 132 -1.45 3.40 1.36
C SER A 132 -2.71 3.31 2.22
N THR A 133 -3.68 2.49 1.83
CA THR A 133 -4.95 2.34 2.56
C THR A 133 -4.91 1.08 3.41
N ASP A 134 -5.33 1.21 4.68
CA ASP A 134 -5.51 0.05 5.53
C ASP A 134 -6.66 -0.84 5.02
N PRO A 135 -6.52 -2.18 5.08
CA PRO A 135 -7.63 -3.08 4.83
C PRO A 135 -8.78 -2.77 5.80
N VAL A 136 -10.02 -2.97 5.36
CA VAL A 136 -11.22 -2.71 6.17
C VAL A 136 -11.86 -4.04 6.58
N PRO A 137 -11.44 -4.64 7.72
CA PRO A 137 -12.11 -5.82 8.25
C PRO A 137 -13.49 -5.45 8.76
N THR A 138 -14.45 -6.34 8.51
CA THR A 138 -15.79 -6.28 9.08
C THR A 138 -16.05 -7.59 9.81
N LEU A 139 -16.22 -7.48 11.12
CA LEU A 139 -16.52 -8.63 11.97
C LEU A 139 -18.03 -8.81 12.09
N PHE A 140 -18.51 -10.00 11.75
CA PHE A 140 -19.88 -10.45 11.91
C PHE A 140 -19.97 -11.50 13.00
N VAL A 141 -21.04 -11.43 13.78
CA VAL A 141 -21.40 -12.44 14.79
C VAL A 141 -22.75 -13.00 14.36
N ASP A 142 -22.79 -14.26 13.96
CA ASP A 142 -24.04 -14.90 13.53
C ASP A 142 -24.82 -15.42 14.75
N LEU A 143 -26.14 -15.21 14.70
CA LEU A 143 -27.13 -15.65 15.68
C LEU A 143 -28.12 -16.65 15.07
N SER A 144 -27.80 -17.28 13.93
CA SER A 144 -28.69 -18.18 13.18
C SER A 144 -28.92 -19.54 13.87
N GLY A 145 -29.46 -19.48 15.09
CA GLY A 145 -29.93 -20.61 15.86
C GLY A 145 -30.68 -20.08 17.06
N ALA A 146 -32.00 -19.92 16.93
CA ALA A 146 -32.87 -19.53 18.02
C ALA A 146 -32.59 -20.37 19.28
N SER A 147 -32.42 -19.69 20.42
CA SER A 147 -32.26 -20.20 21.79
C SER A 147 -30.81 -20.37 22.26
N GLN A 148 -30.40 -19.38 23.06
CA GLN A 148 -29.17 -19.31 23.84
C GLN A 148 -29.17 -20.37 24.96
N SER A 149 -28.87 -21.62 24.60
CA SER A 149 -28.50 -22.61 25.60
C SER A 149 -27.01 -22.53 25.89
N TYR A 150 -26.69 -22.53 27.19
CA TYR A 150 -25.37 -22.72 27.76
C TYR A 150 -24.54 -23.74 26.97
N GLY A 151 -23.32 -23.37 26.55
CA GLY A 151 -22.38 -24.28 25.90
C GLY A 151 -22.57 -24.52 24.40
N ARG A 152 -23.41 -23.74 23.70
CA ARG A 152 -23.41 -23.73 22.22
C ARG A 152 -22.45 -22.70 21.67
N GLY A 153 -21.69 -23.11 20.65
CA GLY A 153 -20.69 -22.25 20.02
C GLY A 153 -21.31 -21.05 19.33
N LEU A 154 -20.63 -19.90 19.42
CA LEU A 154 -20.93 -18.71 18.63
C LEU A 154 -20.07 -18.71 17.37
N ASP A 155 -20.69 -18.48 16.22
CA ASP A 155 -19.98 -18.37 14.95
C ASP A 155 -19.65 -16.90 14.64
N TYR A 156 -18.37 -16.62 14.45
CA TYR A 156 -17.85 -15.32 14.03
C TYR A 156 -17.33 -15.43 12.62
N SER A 157 -17.54 -14.42 11.78
CA SER A 157 -16.81 -14.32 10.51
C SER A 157 -16.19 -12.94 10.40
N CYS A 158 -15.00 -12.88 9.82
CA CYS A 158 -14.43 -11.64 9.35
C CYS A 158 -14.49 -11.64 7.83
N THR A 159 -14.91 -10.51 7.27
CA THR A 159 -14.69 -10.26 5.86
C THR A 159 -13.83 -9.02 5.75
N THR A 160 -12.72 -9.12 5.04
CA THR A 160 -11.91 -7.96 4.74
C THR A 160 -12.21 -7.46 3.33
N ALA A 161 -12.36 -6.15 3.18
CA ALA A 161 -12.28 -5.48 1.89
C ALA A 161 -10.97 -4.68 1.83
N ASP A 162 -10.23 -4.83 0.75
CA ASP A 162 -9.13 -3.95 0.40
C ASP A 162 -9.16 -3.62 -1.10
N GLY A 163 -8.70 -2.42 -1.45
CA GLY A 163 -8.74 -1.89 -2.81
C GLY A 163 -7.71 -2.51 -3.76
N ILE A 164 -6.63 -3.10 -3.21
CA ILE A 164 -5.48 -3.61 -3.96
C ILE A 164 -5.26 -5.10 -3.69
N ASP A 165 -5.36 -5.51 -2.42
CA ASP A 165 -5.21 -6.88 -1.96
C ASP A 165 -6.56 -7.59 -1.90
N SER A 166 -6.72 -8.60 -2.75
CA SER A 166 -7.90 -9.47 -2.69
C SER A 166 -7.81 -10.56 -1.61
N SER A 167 -6.66 -10.71 -0.95
CA SER A 167 -6.36 -11.84 -0.06
C SER A 167 -5.50 -11.45 1.17
N PRO A 168 -5.92 -10.46 1.98
CA PRO A 168 -5.19 -10.07 3.18
C PRO A 168 -5.18 -11.20 4.23
N THR A 169 -4.15 -11.20 5.08
CA THR A 169 -4.01 -12.17 6.18
C THR A 169 -4.87 -11.75 7.36
N GLU A 170 -5.79 -12.62 7.78
CA GLU A 170 -6.66 -12.36 8.94
C GLU A 170 -6.16 -13.09 10.19
N THR A 171 -6.18 -12.39 11.31
CA THR A 171 -5.89 -12.94 12.65
C THR A 171 -7.03 -12.61 13.59
N PHE A 172 -7.29 -13.55 14.51
CA PHE A 172 -8.43 -13.47 15.41
C PHE A 172 -7.98 -13.61 16.86
N ALA A 173 -8.54 -12.75 17.71
CA ALA A 173 -8.28 -12.75 19.14
C ALA A 173 -9.57 -12.55 19.93
N VAL A 174 -9.61 -13.09 21.15
CA VAL A 174 -10.69 -12.86 22.10
C VAL A 174 -10.11 -12.37 23.41
N THR A 175 -10.63 -11.25 23.90
CA THR A 175 -10.38 -10.76 25.25
C THR A 175 -11.51 -11.22 26.15
N HIS A 176 -11.15 -11.88 27.25
CA HIS A 176 -12.10 -12.46 28.19
C HIS A 176 -12.52 -11.45 29.27
N PRO A 177 -13.67 -11.66 29.92
CA PRO A 177 -14.04 -10.94 31.12
C PRO A 177 -12.97 -11.05 32.21
N THR A 178 -12.88 -10.03 33.07
CA THR A 178 -11.95 -10.07 34.20
C THR A 178 -12.28 -11.22 35.14
N GLY A 179 -11.29 -12.06 35.46
CA GLY A 179 -11.45 -13.21 36.35
C GLY A 179 -11.72 -14.53 35.65
N ASP A 180 -11.95 -14.49 34.33
CA ASP A 180 -12.01 -15.67 33.47
C ASP A 180 -10.60 -16.12 33.02
N SER A 181 -10.42 -17.42 32.78
CA SER A 181 -9.15 -18.03 32.40
C SER A 181 -9.10 -18.32 30.90
N PRO A 182 -8.16 -17.75 30.12
CA PRO A 182 -8.13 -17.92 28.65
C PRO A 182 -7.95 -19.37 28.14
N ALA A 183 -7.59 -20.30 29.03
CA ALA A 183 -7.29 -21.70 28.71
C ALA A 183 -8.51 -22.54 28.31
N SER A 184 -9.74 -22.04 28.48
CA SER A 184 -11.00 -22.67 28.07
C SER A 184 -11.36 -22.46 26.59
N THR A 185 -10.64 -21.59 25.88
CA THR A 185 -11.00 -21.19 24.52
C THR A 185 -10.42 -22.11 23.45
N SER A 186 -11.27 -22.70 22.62
CA SER A 186 -10.86 -23.14 21.28
C SER A 186 -11.53 -22.27 20.22
N LEU A 187 -10.79 -21.31 19.67
CA LEU A 187 -11.18 -20.65 18.42
C LEU A 187 -10.78 -21.60 17.29
N THR A 188 -11.75 -22.36 16.79
CA THR A 188 -11.50 -23.24 15.65
C THR A 188 -11.94 -22.53 14.39
N LEU A 189 -10.99 -22.19 13.52
CA LEU A 189 -11.27 -21.65 12.20
C LEU A 189 -11.88 -22.76 11.34
N GLN A 190 -13.16 -22.60 11.02
CA GLN A 190 -13.82 -23.29 9.91
C GLN A 190 -13.63 -22.44 8.64
N SER A 191 -14.06 -22.93 7.48
CA SER A 191 -13.71 -22.32 6.18
C SER A 191 -13.91 -20.80 6.09
N THR A 192 -14.95 -20.25 6.71
CA THR A 192 -15.26 -18.81 6.73
C THR A 192 -15.82 -18.32 8.07
N THR A 193 -15.87 -19.20 9.07
CA THR A 193 -16.42 -18.89 10.40
C THR A 193 -15.51 -19.45 11.49
N LEU A 194 -15.46 -18.81 12.64
CA LEU A 194 -14.80 -19.27 13.85
C LEU A 194 -15.86 -19.65 14.85
N ALA A 195 -15.77 -20.88 15.35
CA ALA A 195 -16.59 -21.30 16.48
C ALA A 195 -15.89 -20.90 17.78
N PHE A 196 -16.60 -20.19 18.65
CA PHE A 196 -16.20 -19.88 20.02
C PHE A 196 -17.06 -20.66 20.99
N LEU A 197 -16.44 -21.52 21.80
CA LEU A 197 -17.10 -22.39 22.76
C LEU A 197 -16.63 -22.03 24.18
N ASP A 198 -17.00 -20.84 24.67
CA ASP A 198 -16.64 -20.44 26.03
C ASP A 198 -17.55 -19.34 26.61
N THR A 199 -18.76 -19.71 27.04
CA THR A 199 -19.73 -18.78 27.66
C THR A 199 -20.01 -19.13 29.12
N ASP A 200 -19.04 -19.76 29.80
CA ASP A 200 -19.20 -20.23 31.18
C ASP A 200 -18.96 -19.13 32.22
N TYR A 201 -18.36 -18.01 31.82
CA TYR A 201 -18.14 -16.84 32.66
C TYR A 201 -19.06 -15.67 32.29
N GLN A 202 -19.55 -14.98 33.32
CA GLN A 202 -20.36 -13.78 33.14
C GLN A 202 -19.48 -12.59 32.78
N GLY A 203 -19.83 -11.86 31.71
CA GLY A 203 -19.20 -10.58 31.38
C GLY A 203 -19.10 -10.32 29.89
N ASP A 204 -18.24 -9.35 29.55
CA ASP A 204 -18.01 -8.93 28.17
C ASP A 204 -16.83 -9.68 27.56
N TYR A 205 -17.10 -10.46 26.52
CA TYR A 205 -16.09 -11.04 25.64
C TYR A 205 -15.90 -10.12 24.43
N VAL A 206 -14.66 -9.71 24.15
CA VAL A 206 -14.33 -8.83 23.03
C VAL A 206 -13.57 -9.60 21.96
N PHE A 207 -14.26 -9.87 20.86
CA PHE A 207 -13.73 -10.49 19.66
C PHE A 207 -13.08 -9.44 18.79
N THR A 208 -11.88 -9.72 18.29
CA THR A 208 -11.12 -8.81 17.43
C THR A 208 -10.65 -9.58 16.21
N CYS A 209 -10.98 -9.05 15.03
CA CYS A 209 -10.37 -9.44 13.77
C CYS A 209 -9.38 -8.35 13.36
N THR A 210 -8.14 -8.75 13.14
CA THR A 210 -7.09 -7.90 12.59
C THR A 210 -6.74 -8.43 11.21
N SER A 211 -6.80 -7.57 10.22
CA SER A 211 -6.44 -7.90 8.84
C SER A 211 -5.17 -7.16 8.46
N THR A 212 -4.25 -7.87 7.82
CA THR A 212 -2.97 -7.33 7.36
C THR A 212 -2.83 -7.63 5.87
N ASP A 213 -2.77 -6.58 5.06
CA ASP A 213 -2.53 -6.76 3.62
C ASP A 213 -1.08 -7.21 3.33
N TYR A 214 -0.79 -7.56 2.08
CA TYR A 214 0.55 -7.99 1.69
C TYR A 214 1.64 -6.90 1.85
N THR A 215 1.29 -5.63 2.02
CA THR A 215 2.23 -4.53 2.30
C THR A 215 2.47 -4.26 3.76
N GLY A 216 1.64 -4.86 4.62
CA GLY A 216 1.68 -4.70 6.04
C GLY A 216 0.82 -3.55 6.57
N ASN A 217 -0.10 -2.97 5.78
CA ASN A 217 -1.14 -2.11 6.37
C ASN A 217 -2.05 -2.96 7.26
N VAL A 218 -2.59 -2.36 8.33
CA VAL A 218 -3.31 -3.11 9.35
C VAL A 218 -4.66 -2.47 9.65
N GLY A 219 -5.71 -3.21 9.34
CA GLY A 219 -7.07 -2.91 9.74
C GLY A 219 -7.48 -3.71 10.97
N THR A 220 -8.35 -3.15 11.81
CA THR A 220 -8.92 -3.89 12.96
C THR A 220 -10.41 -3.63 13.12
N SER A 221 -11.18 -4.68 13.41
CA SER A 221 -12.60 -4.61 13.76
C SER A 221 -12.89 -5.48 14.98
N SER A 222 -13.70 -4.96 15.90
CA SER A 222 -14.05 -5.67 17.13
C SER A 222 -15.56 -5.75 17.34
N ALA A 223 -16.00 -6.83 18.01
CA ALA A 223 -17.35 -7.02 18.49
C ALA A 223 -17.33 -7.50 19.95
N THR A 224 -18.22 -6.94 20.76
CA THR A 224 -18.42 -7.32 22.15
C THR A 224 -19.67 -8.17 22.27
N VAL A 225 -19.54 -9.31 22.95
CA VAL A 225 -20.64 -10.19 23.32
C VAL A 225 -20.73 -10.21 24.84
N THR A 226 -21.87 -9.80 25.37
CA THR A 226 -22.12 -9.79 26.81
C THR A 226 -22.89 -11.04 27.21
N VAL A 227 -22.32 -11.78 28.16
CA VAL A 227 -22.87 -13.00 28.75
C VAL A 227 -23.40 -12.70 30.15
N ASP A 228 -24.60 -13.19 30.47
CA ASP A 228 -25.22 -13.05 31.78
C ASP A 228 -24.80 -14.13 32.78
N SER A 229 -25.27 -14.03 34.02
CA SER A 229 -24.93 -14.97 35.10
C SER A 229 -25.42 -16.41 34.89
N LEU A 230 -26.22 -16.65 33.84
CA LEU A 230 -26.70 -17.97 33.46
C LEU A 230 -25.99 -18.50 32.20
N GLY A 231 -24.93 -17.82 31.76
CA GLY A 231 -24.17 -18.18 30.56
C GLY A 231 -24.93 -17.89 29.26
N ARG A 232 -25.88 -16.96 29.28
CA ARG A 232 -26.70 -16.58 28.12
C ARG A 232 -26.23 -15.25 27.54
N ILE A 233 -26.30 -15.10 26.23
CA ILE A 233 -25.89 -13.90 25.49
C ILE A 233 -26.97 -12.82 25.59
N ASN A 234 -26.78 -11.82 26.44
CA ASN A 234 -27.78 -10.76 26.63
C ASN A 234 -27.65 -9.59 25.65
N LYS A 235 -26.46 -9.38 25.06
CA LYS A 235 -26.17 -8.24 24.19
C LYS A 235 -24.99 -8.53 23.26
N ILE A 236 -25.04 -7.95 22.06
CA ILE A 236 -23.91 -7.87 21.13
C ILE A 236 -23.76 -6.43 20.66
N SER A 237 -22.54 -5.92 20.58
CA SER A 237 -22.22 -4.64 19.95
C SER A 237 -20.97 -4.75 19.08
N SER A 238 -21.07 -4.41 17.80
CA SER A 238 -19.91 -4.35 16.89
C SER A 238 -19.47 -2.89 16.65
N THR A 239 -18.15 -2.72 16.49
CA THR A 239 -17.50 -1.41 16.25
C THR A 239 -17.75 -0.92 14.83
N THR A 240 -17.83 -1.85 13.88
CA THR A 240 -18.41 -1.62 12.56
C THR A 240 -19.90 -1.94 12.65
N LYS A 241 -20.78 -1.02 12.26
CA LYS A 241 -22.23 -1.29 12.17
C LYS A 241 -22.51 -2.25 11.00
N GLY A 242 -22.04 -3.48 11.11
CA GLY A 242 -22.46 -4.61 10.31
C GLY A 242 -23.92 -4.89 10.63
N PHE A 243 -24.79 -4.27 9.83
CA PHE A 243 -26.19 -4.64 9.64
C PHE A 243 -26.93 -5.09 10.91
N ASP A 244 -27.23 -4.12 11.78
CA ASP A 244 -28.12 -4.32 12.92
C ASP A 244 -29.49 -4.81 12.40
N ILE A 245 -29.75 -6.11 12.58
CA ILE A 245 -30.97 -6.79 12.11
C ILE A 245 -32.20 -6.18 12.78
N GLY A 246 -32.03 -5.50 13.94
CA GLY A 246 -33.08 -4.76 14.62
C GLY A 246 -33.60 -3.54 13.86
N ASN A 247 -32.79 -2.97 12.95
CA ASN A 247 -33.13 -1.75 12.19
C ASN A 247 -33.56 -2.00 10.74
N LYS A 248 -33.69 -3.25 10.29
CA LYS A 248 -34.13 -3.58 8.91
C LYS A 248 -35.53 -3.05 8.60
N TRP A 249 -36.41 -2.99 9.59
CA TRP A 249 -37.76 -2.46 9.42
C TRP A 249 -37.76 -0.98 9.05
N ILE A 250 -36.85 -0.17 9.61
CA ILE A 250 -36.78 1.27 9.32
C ILE A 250 -36.36 1.52 7.87
N TRP A 251 -35.37 0.78 7.36
CA TRP A 251 -34.95 0.92 5.97
C TRP A 251 -36.02 0.44 4.97
N LEU A 252 -36.71 -0.67 5.27
CA LEU A 252 -37.84 -1.13 4.44
C LEU A 252 -39.01 -0.13 4.46
N VAL A 253 -39.30 0.47 5.62
CA VAL A 253 -40.33 1.51 5.73
C VAL A 253 -39.92 2.78 4.97
N LEU A 254 -38.67 3.23 5.07
CA LEU A 254 -38.18 4.42 4.37
C LEU A 254 -38.14 4.22 2.85
N ILE A 255 -37.70 3.05 2.37
CA ILE A 255 -37.73 2.69 0.95
C ILE A 255 -39.19 2.59 0.46
N GLY A 256 -40.06 1.94 1.23
CA GLY A 256 -41.50 1.86 0.94
C GLY A 256 -42.18 3.23 0.88
N LEU A 257 -41.86 4.14 1.82
CA LEU A 257 -42.38 5.50 1.84
C LEU A 257 -41.86 6.32 0.66
N GLY A 258 -40.57 6.17 0.31
CA GLY A 258 -39.96 6.81 -0.85
C GLY A 258 -40.63 6.39 -2.16
N ILE A 259 -40.84 5.08 -2.36
CA ILE A 259 -41.55 4.54 -3.53
C ILE A 259 -43.00 5.04 -3.56
N TYR A 260 -43.71 5.05 -2.42
CA TYR A 260 -45.07 5.56 -2.33
C TYR A 260 -45.18 7.05 -2.68
N LEU A 261 -44.26 7.88 -2.18
CA LEU A 261 -44.25 9.32 -2.46
C LEU A 261 -43.91 9.62 -3.94
N ILE A 262 -43.04 8.82 -4.55
CA ILE A 262 -42.74 8.92 -5.99
C ILE A 262 -43.96 8.48 -6.82
N ALA A 263 -44.65 7.42 -6.41
CA ALA A 263 -45.84 6.92 -7.09
C ALA A 263 -47.03 7.90 -7.01
N LYS A 264 -47.13 8.70 -5.94
CA LYS A 264 -48.21 9.69 -5.77
C LYS A 264 -47.93 11.05 -6.43
N LYS A 265 -46.69 11.30 -6.87
CA LYS A 265 -46.28 12.51 -7.60
C LYS A 265 -46.40 12.39 -9.13
N LYS A 266 -46.77 11.21 -9.64
CA LYS A 266 -47.23 11.00 -11.01
C LYS A 266 -48.75 10.94 -11.03
#